data_AF-A0A915N968-F1
#
_entry.id   AF-A0A915N968-F1
#
_cell.length_a   1.000
_cell.length_b   1.000
_cell.length_c   1.000
_cell.angle_alpha   90.00
_cell.angle_beta   90.00
_cell.angle_gamma   90.00
#
_symmetry.space_group_name_H-M   'P 1'
#
loop_
_entity.id
_entity.type
_entity.pdbx_description
1 polymer ?
#
loop_
_entity_poly.entity_id
_entity_poly.type
_entity_poly.pdbx_seq_one_letter_code
_entity_poly.pdbx_strand_id
1 'polypeptide(L)'
;MVPTRSRRENAGRNMQQLIQQQLNKEGDNDEFYSAIYGGFKEVDQDDDFESPPHSSDDERLRQKQMLERDKNWAIARINKMSVPENSCDPKTQRQRLEEAKKTAVQNIESLKRFEQFELERKKRQQKAIPRQILHGPRIKEMFTADGKHLVLVPELLPNEKLFPKPKKREFRVCSVKGKSARYMDPITRLPYADVKAFQTIRDAYRKFIVSEVEPANDCKRMKM
;
A
#
# COMPACT_ATOMS: atom_id res chain seq x y z
N MET A 1 -28.95 36.08 -6.02
CA MET A 1 -29.37 36.01 -4.61
C MET A 1 -30.11 34.70 -4.39
N VAL A 2 -29.70 33.88 -3.41
CA VAL A 2 -30.36 32.60 -3.11
C VAL A 2 -31.51 32.88 -2.13
N PRO A 3 -32.75 32.41 -2.40
CA PRO A 3 -33.88 32.69 -1.53
C PRO A 3 -33.71 32.03 -0.16
N THR A 4 -33.75 32.84 0.91
CA THR A 4 -33.65 32.42 2.31
C THR A 4 -35.00 31.89 2.82
N ARG A 5 -35.50 30.81 2.21
CA ARG A 5 -36.71 30.13 2.67
C ARG A 5 -36.39 28.81 3.37
N SER A 6 -37.23 28.43 4.33
CA SER A 6 -37.16 27.14 5.00
C SER A 6 -37.26 25.98 3.99
N ARG A 7 -36.40 24.96 4.13
CA ARG A 7 -36.37 23.78 3.25
C ARG A 7 -37.26 22.67 3.83
N ARG A 8 -37.97 21.97 2.96
CA ARG A 8 -38.73 20.76 3.30
C ARG A 8 -37.78 19.56 3.30
N GLU A 9 -37.88 18.69 4.29
CA GLU A 9 -36.99 17.52 4.45
C GLU A 9 -37.13 16.48 3.34
N ASN A 10 -38.33 16.33 2.77
CA ASN A 10 -38.67 15.32 1.76
C ASN A 10 -38.73 15.88 0.32
N ALA A 11 -38.36 17.15 0.11
CA ALA A 11 -38.40 17.74 -1.22
C ALA A 11 -37.36 17.07 -2.14
N GLY A 12 -37.82 16.53 -3.27
CA GLY A 12 -36.95 15.92 -4.27
C GLY A 12 -36.59 14.45 -4.02
N ARG A 13 -37.30 13.76 -3.09
CA ARG A 13 -37.03 12.36 -2.72
C ARG A 13 -36.88 11.40 -3.93
N ASN A 14 -37.62 11.63 -5.00
CA ASN A 14 -37.60 10.78 -6.21
C ASN A 14 -37.02 11.50 -7.44
N MET A 15 -36.53 12.74 -7.30
CA MET A 15 -35.99 13.50 -8.44
C MET A 15 -34.75 12.83 -9.03
N GLN A 16 -33.92 12.23 -8.17
CA GLN A 16 -32.74 11.50 -8.61
C GLN A 16 -33.11 10.27 -9.47
N GLN A 17 -34.13 9.52 -9.07
CA GLN A 17 -34.61 8.36 -9.84
C GLN A 17 -35.23 8.78 -11.17
N LEU A 18 -35.99 9.89 -11.19
CA LEU A 18 -36.59 10.41 -12.43
C LEU A 18 -35.52 10.89 -13.41
N ILE A 19 -34.50 11.60 -12.93
CA ILE A 19 -33.36 12.03 -13.74
C ILE A 19 -32.62 10.82 -14.30
N GLN A 20 -32.34 9.80 -13.47
CA GLN A 20 -31.72 8.55 -13.94
C GLN A 20 -32.58 7.83 -14.98
N GLN A 21 -33.90 7.77 -14.79
CA GLN A 21 -34.81 7.14 -15.76
C GLN A 21 -34.86 7.91 -17.09
N GLN A 22 -34.75 9.24 -17.06
CA GLN A 22 -34.66 10.08 -18.26
C GLN A 22 -33.36 9.81 -19.01
N LEU A 23 -32.24 9.76 -18.27
CA LEU A 23 -30.90 9.49 -18.81
C LEU A 23 -30.77 8.08 -19.39
N ASN A 24 -31.42 7.08 -18.79
CA ASN A 24 -31.47 5.71 -19.30
C ASN A 24 -32.35 5.59 -20.56
N LYS A 25 -33.35 6.48 -20.74
CA LYS A 25 -34.16 6.53 -21.99
C LYS A 25 -33.43 7.22 -23.14
N GLU A 26 -32.50 8.13 -22.83
CA GLU A 26 -31.76 8.92 -23.81
C GLU A 26 -30.46 8.24 -24.29
N GLY A 27 -30.18 6.99 -23.90
CA GLY A 27 -29.15 6.13 -24.50
C GLY A 27 -27.68 6.51 -24.19
N ASP A 28 -27.43 7.71 -23.68
CA ASP A 28 -26.07 8.24 -23.51
C ASP A 28 -25.27 7.60 -22.36
N ASN A 29 -25.90 6.85 -21.45
CA ASN A 29 -25.21 6.21 -20.32
C ASN A 29 -25.22 4.67 -20.35
N ASP A 30 -25.94 4.07 -21.31
CA ASP A 30 -26.11 2.61 -21.38
C ASP A 30 -24.93 1.93 -22.08
N GLU A 31 -24.16 2.65 -22.90
CA GLU A 31 -23.00 2.07 -23.58
C GLU A 31 -21.91 1.62 -22.60
N PHE A 32 -21.62 2.44 -21.57
CA PHE A 32 -20.63 2.10 -20.56
C PHE A 32 -21.01 0.84 -19.74
N TYR A 33 -22.25 0.78 -19.26
CA TYR A 33 -22.75 -0.37 -18.47
C TYR A 33 -23.11 -1.58 -19.33
N SER A 34 -23.23 -1.42 -20.66
CA SER A 34 -23.36 -2.55 -21.60
C SER A 34 -22.03 -3.14 -22.04
N ALA A 35 -20.94 -2.37 -21.98
CA ALA A 35 -19.62 -2.83 -22.45
C ALA A 35 -18.71 -3.33 -21.31
N ILE A 36 -18.77 -2.72 -20.12
CA ILE A 36 -17.89 -3.05 -19.01
C ILE A 36 -18.34 -4.37 -18.35
N TYR A 37 -17.39 -5.29 -18.13
CA TYR A 37 -17.60 -6.64 -17.59
C TYR A 37 -18.58 -7.53 -18.38
N GLY A 38 -18.74 -7.31 -19.69
CA GLY A 38 -19.63 -8.10 -20.54
C GLY A 38 -21.07 -7.59 -20.60
N GLY A 39 -21.35 -6.48 -19.93
CA GLY A 39 -22.65 -5.82 -19.95
C GLY A 39 -23.58 -6.33 -18.86
N PHE A 40 -24.19 -5.41 -18.12
CA PHE A 40 -25.09 -5.73 -17.01
C PHE A 40 -26.53 -6.04 -17.49
N LYS A 41 -26.69 -6.77 -18.59
CA LYS A 41 -28.00 -7.23 -19.08
C LYS A 41 -28.25 -8.64 -18.57
N GLU A 42 -29.47 -8.89 -18.11
CA GLU A 42 -29.91 -10.25 -17.78
C GLU A 42 -29.85 -11.12 -19.04
N VAL A 43 -29.22 -12.30 -18.95
CA VAL A 43 -29.04 -13.25 -20.05
C VAL A 43 -29.95 -14.45 -19.81
N ASP A 44 -30.57 -14.99 -20.86
CA ASP A 44 -31.57 -16.08 -20.77
C ASP A 44 -31.03 -17.43 -20.19
N GLN A 45 -29.76 -17.50 -19.77
CA GLN A 45 -29.07 -18.66 -19.20
C GLN A 45 -28.08 -18.25 -18.09
N ASP A 46 -28.48 -17.35 -17.20
CA ASP A 46 -27.66 -16.96 -16.03
C ASP A 46 -28.03 -17.85 -14.82
N ASP A 47 -27.37 -19.01 -14.71
CA ASP A 47 -27.54 -19.92 -13.57
C ASP A 47 -26.91 -19.33 -12.30
N ASP A 48 -27.45 -19.69 -11.13
CA ASP A 48 -26.90 -19.25 -9.84
C ASP A 48 -25.40 -19.64 -9.70
N PHE A 49 -24.59 -18.72 -9.18
CA PHE A 49 -23.15 -18.93 -9.04
C PHE A 49 -22.80 -20.15 -8.15
N GLU A 50 -22.18 -21.17 -8.74
CA GLU A 50 -21.56 -22.28 -8.01
C GLU A 50 -20.10 -21.97 -7.67
N SER A 51 -19.77 -21.98 -6.38
CA SER A 51 -18.41 -21.74 -5.92
C SER A 51 -17.47 -22.91 -6.29
N PRO A 52 -16.24 -22.65 -6.78
CA PRO A 52 -15.27 -23.70 -7.06
C PRO A 52 -14.97 -24.58 -5.84
N PRO A 53 -14.70 -25.89 -6.03
CA PRO A 53 -14.66 -26.90 -4.97
C PRO A 53 -13.59 -26.67 -3.88
N HIS A 54 -12.64 -25.76 -4.07
CA HIS A 54 -11.55 -25.48 -3.11
C HIS A 54 -11.60 -24.10 -2.43
N SER A 55 -12.67 -23.33 -2.60
CA SER A 55 -12.86 -22.06 -1.86
C SER A 55 -13.46 -22.24 -0.46
N SER A 56 -13.95 -23.46 -0.15
CA SER A 56 -14.74 -23.74 1.05
C SER A 56 -14.03 -24.55 2.13
N ASP A 57 -12.81 -25.03 1.88
CA ASP A 57 -12.06 -25.82 2.86
C ASP A 57 -11.66 -24.97 4.07
N ASP A 58 -11.22 -23.73 3.86
CA ASP A 58 -10.84 -22.81 4.95
C ASP A 58 -12.04 -22.34 5.78
N GLU A 59 -13.17 -22.07 5.14
CA GLU A 59 -14.36 -21.55 5.83
C GLU A 59 -15.11 -22.66 6.58
N ARG A 60 -15.23 -23.86 5.98
CA ARG A 60 -15.79 -25.04 6.67
C ARG A 60 -14.88 -25.48 7.81
N LEU A 61 -13.57 -25.40 7.67
CA LEU A 61 -12.63 -25.73 8.74
C LEU A 61 -12.78 -24.74 9.92
N ARG A 62 -12.90 -23.44 9.64
CA ARG A 62 -13.15 -22.41 10.67
C ARG A 62 -14.48 -22.63 11.38
N GLN A 63 -15.56 -22.90 10.64
CA GLN A 63 -16.88 -23.19 11.22
C GLN A 63 -16.84 -24.46 12.08
N LYS A 64 -16.15 -25.51 11.61
CA LYS A 64 -15.98 -26.75 12.36
C LYS A 64 -15.19 -26.53 13.64
N GLN A 65 -14.10 -25.77 13.60
CA GLN A 65 -13.28 -25.41 14.78
C GLN A 65 -14.04 -24.54 15.78
N MET A 66 -14.85 -23.59 15.31
CA MET A 66 -15.72 -22.75 16.14
C MET A 66 -16.75 -23.62 16.88
N LEU A 67 -17.44 -24.51 16.17
CA LEU A 67 -18.36 -25.47 16.75
C LEU A 67 -17.64 -26.41 17.72
N GLU A 68 -16.39 -26.81 17.44
CA GLU A 68 -15.57 -27.66 18.30
C GLU A 68 -15.19 -26.99 19.63
N ARG A 69 -14.86 -25.69 19.62
CA ARG A 69 -14.58 -24.90 20.83
C ARG A 69 -15.84 -24.73 21.69
N ASP A 70 -16.97 -24.49 21.05
CA ASP A 70 -18.23 -24.16 21.74
C ASP A 70 -19.19 -25.35 21.86
N LYS A 71 -18.74 -26.57 21.53
CA LYS A 71 -19.50 -27.83 21.67
C LYS A 71 -20.11 -27.96 23.06
N ASN A 72 -19.35 -27.60 24.09
CA ASN A 72 -19.81 -27.64 25.48
C ASN A 72 -20.91 -26.60 25.76
N TRP A 73 -20.83 -25.42 25.14
CA TRP A 73 -21.85 -24.37 25.27
C TRP A 73 -23.15 -24.74 24.53
N ALA A 74 -23.04 -25.32 23.33
CA ALA A 74 -24.19 -25.80 22.57
C ALA A 74 -24.91 -26.97 23.28
N ILE A 75 -24.15 -27.93 23.82
CA ILE A 75 -24.69 -29.07 24.59
C ILE A 75 -25.38 -28.59 25.87
N ALA A 76 -24.80 -27.64 26.60
CA ALA A 76 -25.39 -27.07 27.81
C ALA A 76 -26.69 -26.28 27.56
N ARG A 77 -26.93 -25.81 26.33
CA ARG A 77 -28.15 -25.08 25.95
C ARG A 77 -29.28 -25.99 25.47
N ILE A 78 -28.93 -27.09 24.78
CA ILE A 78 -29.89 -28.11 24.29
C ILE A 78 -30.36 -28.98 25.45
N ASN A 79 -29.44 -29.40 26.32
CA ASN A 79 -29.77 -29.98 27.60
C ASN A 79 -30.30 -28.85 28.48
N LYS A 80 -31.61 -28.56 28.42
CA LYS A 80 -32.31 -27.71 29.38
C LYS A 80 -32.21 -28.33 30.78
N MET A 81 -31.03 -28.28 31.40
CA MET A 81 -30.86 -28.57 32.82
C MET A 81 -31.69 -27.54 33.55
N SER A 82 -32.85 -27.96 34.07
CA SER A 82 -33.60 -27.15 35.02
C SER A 82 -32.67 -26.89 36.18
N VAL A 83 -32.30 -25.62 36.37
CA VAL A 83 -31.60 -25.22 37.58
C VAL A 83 -32.58 -25.51 38.72
N PRO A 84 -32.25 -26.38 39.69
CA PRO A 84 -33.11 -26.60 40.84
C PRO A 84 -33.36 -25.28 41.55
N GLU A 85 -34.53 -25.13 42.19
CA GLU A 85 -34.86 -23.91 42.94
C GLU A 85 -33.70 -23.50 43.86
N ASN A 86 -33.32 -22.23 43.78
CA ASN A 86 -32.09 -21.69 44.34
C ASN A 86 -32.14 -21.63 45.88
N SER A 87 -31.89 -22.74 46.56
CA SER A 87 -31.42 -22.74 47.96
C SER A 87 -29.90 -22.56 47.98
N CYS A 88 -29.44 -21.36 47.61
CA CYS A 88 -28.02 -21.05 47.73
C CYS A 88 -27.67 -20.83 49.20
N ASP A 89 -26.75 -21.63 49.73
CA ASP A 89 -26.13 -21.36 51.02
C ASP A 89 -25.56 -19.93 51.07
N PRO A 90 -25.68 -19.22 52.20
CA PRO A 90 -25.32 -17.80 52.31
C PRO A 90 -23.84 -17.53 52.02
N LYS A 91 -22.96 -18.52 52.21
CA LYS A 91 -21.53 -18.43 51.86
C LYS A 91 -21.31 -18.40 50.35
N THR A 92 -22.05 -19.23 49.61
CA THR A 92 -21.96 -19.35 48.15
C THR A 92 -22.58 -18.13 47.45
N GLN A 93 -23.62 -17.52 48.05
CA GLN A 93 -24.19 -16.27 47.54
C GLN A 93 -23.21 -15.10 47.67
N ARG A 94 -22.47 -15.01 48.78
CA ARG A 94 -21.43 -13.98 48.98
C ARG A 94 -20.31 -14.10 47.95
N GLN A 95 -19.85 -15.31 47.67
CA GLN A 95 -18.82 -15.54 46.65
C GLN A 95 -19.29 -15.06 45.27
N ARG A 96 -20.54 -15.37 44.88
CA ARG A 96 -21.13 -14.86 43.63
C ARG A 96 -21.21 -13.34 43.60
N LEU A 97 -21.57 -12.70 44.72
CA LEU A 97 -21.65 -11.24 44.82
C LEU A 97 -20.25 -10.59 44.74
N GLU A 98 -19.22 -11.20 45.31
CA GLU A 98 -17.84 -10.74 45.19
C GLU A 98 -17.28 -10.91 43.78
N GLU A 99 -17.58 -12.04 43.13
CA GLU A 99 -17.25 -12.27 41.74
C GLU A 99 -17.94 -11.26 40.82
N ALA A 100 -19.25 -11.03 41.03
CA ALA A 100 -20.00 -10.02 40.29
C ALA A 100 -19.42 -8.61 40.48
N LYS A 101 -18.96 -8.26 41.69
CA LYS A 101 -18.26 -6.98 41.94
C LYS A 101 -16.94 -6.89 41.17
N LYS A 102 -16.14 -7.95 41.14
CA LYS A 102 -14.89 -7.99 40.37
C LYS A 102 -15.15 -7.83 38.87
N THR A 103 -16.14 -8.54 38.34
CA THR A 103 -16.55 -8.43 36.94
C THR A 103 -17.09 -7.04 36.61
N ALA A 104 -17.84 -6.42 37.52
CA ALA A 104 -18.31 -5.04 37.35
C ALA A 104 -17.15 -4.05 37.25
N VAL A 105 -16.11 -4.19 38.08
CA VAL A 105 -14.89 -3.38 37.99
C VAL A 105 -14.19 -3.58 36.64
N GLN A 106 -14.02 -4.84 36.21
CA GLN A 106 -13.41 -5.15 34.91
C GLN A 106 -14.22 -4.60 33.72
N ASN A 107 -15.54 -4.62 33.81
CA ASN A 107 -16.42 -4.04 32.79
C ASN A 107 -16.28 -2.51 32.73
N ILE A 108 -16.23 -1.85 33.89
CA ILE A 108 -16.00 -0.40 33.97
C ILE A 108 -14.63 -0.02 33.39
N GLU A 109 -13.59 -0.78 33.70
CA GLU A 109 -12.25 -0.57 33.14
C GLU A 109 -12.23 -0.78 31.62
N SER A 110 -12.91 -1.83 31.13
CA SER A 110 -13.02 -2.12 29.70
C SER A 110 -13.78 -1.01 28.96
N LEU A 111 -14.85 -0.48 29.57
CA LEU A 111 -15.63 0.63 29.02
C LEU A 111 -14.78 1.90 28.92
N LYS A 112 -14.01 2.24 29.97
CA LYS A 112 -13.08 3.38 29.95
C LYS A 112 -12.02 3.26 28.86
N ARG A 113 -11.47 2.06 28.63
CA ARG A 113 -10.51 1.82 27.54
C ARG A 113 -11.15 2.02 26.16
N PHE A 114 -12.38 1.56 25.99
CA PHE A 114 -13.12 1.75 24.74
C PHE A 114 -13.41 3.24 24.46
N GLU A 115 -13.83 4.00 25.47
CA GLU A 115 -14.02 5.45 25.35
C GLU A 115 -12.73 6.18 24.94
N GLN A 116 -11.59 5.80 25.53
CA GLN A 116 -10.29 6.35 25.15
C GLN A 116 -9.94 6.05 23.69
N PHE A 117 -10.19 4.82 23.23
CA PHE A 117 -9.94 4.42 21.85
C PHE A 117 -10.83 5.18 20.85
N GLU A 118 -12.11 5.34 21.14
CA GLU A 118 -13.03 6.12 20.31
C GLU A 118 -12.64 7.61 20.24
N LEU A 119 -12.20 8.20 21.35
CA LEU A 119 -11.67 9.57 21.38
C LEU A 119 -10.39 9.71 20.56
N GLU A 120 -9.48 8.73 20.63
CA GLU A 120 -8.27 8.71 19.80
C GLU A 120 -8.60 8.57 18.31
N ARG A 121 -9.53 7.68 17.96
CA ARG A 121 -10.02 7.49 16.60
C ARG A 121 -10.63 8.78 16.04
N LYS A 122 -11.47 9.46 16.82
CA LYS A 122 -12.03 10.78 16.48
C LYS A 122 -10.93 11.84 16.30
N LYS A 123 -9.93 11.89 17.18
CA LYS A 123 -8.78 12.81 17.04
C LYS A 123 -7.96 12.53 15.78
N ARG A 124 -7.74 11.26 15.43
CA ARG A 124 -7.05 10.86 14.19
C ARG A 124 -7.86 11.24 12.94
N GLN A 125 -9.18 11.09 12.98
CA GLN A 125 -10.08 11.49 11.89
C GLN A 125 -10.18 13.02 11.73
N GLN A 126 -10.19 13.78 12.84
CA GLN A 126 -10.17 15.24 12.83
C GLN A 126 -8.86 15.81 12.28
N LYS A 127 -7.74 15.10 12.48
CA LYS A 127 -6.45 15.36 11.83
C LYS A 127 -6.43 14.83 10.38
N ALA A 128 -7.50 15.07 9.62
CA ALA A 128 -7.52 14.77 8.20
C ALA A 128 -6.36 15.53 7.55
N ILE A 129 -5.40 14.80 7.00
CA ILE A 129 -4.28 15.37 6.27
C ILE A 129 -4.89 16.21 5.14
N PRO A 130 -4.69 17.54 5.12
CA PRO A 130 -5.24 18.35 4.05
C PRO A 130 -4.63 17.86 2.75
N ARG A 131 -5.46 17.36 1.84
CA ARG A 131 -5.00 17.04 0.48
C ARG A 131 -4.43 18.35 -0.09
N GLN A 132 -3.12 18.38 -0.32
CA GLN A 132 -2.50 19.51 -1.00
C GLN A 132 -3.10 19.57 -2.39
N ILE A 133 -3.94 20.58 -2.64
CA ILE A 133 -4.42 20.87 -3.98
C ILE A 133 -3.21 21.41 -4.75
N LEU A 134 -2.66 20.59 -5.64
CA LEU A 134 -1.54 20.98 -6.48
C LEU A 134 -2.00 22.12 -7.41
N HIS A 135 -1.64 23.35 -7.07
CA HIS A 135 -1.86 24.53 -7.91
C HIS A 135 -0.76 24.60 -8.98
N GLY A 136 -0.84 23.70 -9.95
CA GLY A 136 0.07 23.65 -11.10
C GLY A 136 -0.60 24.14 -12.40
N PRO A 137 0.20 24.41 -13.45
CA PRO A 137 -0.35 24.62 -14.78
C PRO A 137 -1.18 23.39 -15.18
N ARG A 138 -2.49 23.57 -15.34
CA ARG A 138 -3.42 22.51 -15.68
C ARG A 138 -3.58 22.46 -17.18
N ILE A 139 -3.22 21.33 -17.77
CA ILE A 139 -3.57 21.01 -19.15
C ILE A 139 -5.08 20.85 -19.21
N LYS A 140 -5.74 21.67 -20.04
CA LYS A 140 -7.16 21.53 -20.34
C LYS A 140 -7.32 21.04 -21.76
N GLU A 141 -7.90 19.86 -21.89
CA GLU A 141 -8.32 19.31 -23.17
C GLU A 141 -9.73 19.81 -23.48
N MET A 142 -9.90 20.42 -24.64
CA MET A 142 -11.21 20.87 -25.12
C MET A 142 -11.44 20.30 -26.51
N PHE A 143 -12.51 19.53 -26.67
CA PHE A 143 -12.97 19.06 -27.96
C PHE A 143 -13.93 20.11 -28.54
N THR A 144 -13.53 20.74 -29.63
CA THR A 144 -14.39 21.69 -30.35
C THR A 144 -15.28 20.91 -31.30
N ALA A 145 -16.51 21.39 -31.56
CA ALA A 145 -17.47 20.73 -32.45
C ALA A 145 -16.93 20.43 -33.86
N ASP A 146 -15.90 21.16 -34.30
CA ASP A 146 -15.18 20.94 -35.56
C ASP A 146 -14.25 19.70 -35.55
N GLY A 147 -14.27 18.89 -34.49
CA GLY A 147 -13.40 17.71 -34.33
C GLY A 147 -11.95 18.03 -33.97
N LYS A 148 -11.62 19.30 -33.69
CA LYS A 148 -10.28 19.73 -33.27
C LYS A 148 -10.11 19.57 -31.76
N HIS A 149 -9.10 18.81 -31.34
CA HIS A 149 -8.66 18.68 -29.95
C HIS A 149 -7.68 19.81 -29.63
N LEU A 150 -8.09 20.73 -28.75
CA LEU A 150 -7.26 21.84 -28.29
C LEU A 150 -6.74 21.52 -26.90
N VAL A 151 -5.42 21.41 -26.77
CA VAL A 151 -4.72 21.25 -25.50
C VAL A 151 -4.21 22.62 -25.07
N LEU A 152 -4.90 23.27 -24.14
CA LEU A 152 -4.41 24.51 -23.55
C LEU A 152 -3.33 24.15 -22.53
N VAL A 153 -2.07 24.18 -22.96
CA VAL A 153 -0.90 24.11 -22.08
C VAL A 153 -0.61 25.53 -21.62
N PRO A 154 -0.74 25.85 -20.32
CA PRO A 154 -0.34 27.16 -19.81
C PRO A 154 1.12 27.40 -20.21
N GLU A 155 1.39 28.57 -20.80
CA GLU A 155 2.73 28.95 -21.28
C GLU A 155 3.77 28.52 -20.25
N LEU A 156 4.56 27.53 -20.65
CA LEU A 156 5.71 27.08 -19.87
C LEU A 156 6.59 28.32 -19.76
N LEU A 157 6.63 28.91 -18.56
CA LEU A 157 7.48 30.05 -18.27
C LEU A 157 8.87 29.74 -18.85
N PRO A 158 9.52 30.68 -19.58
CA PRO A 158 10.79 30.45 -20.29
C PRO A 158 11.94 29.90 -19.43
N ASN A 159 11.77 29.94 -18.11
CA ASN A 159 12.66 29.36 -17.13
C ASN A 159 12.15 27.97 -16.71
N GLU A 160 12.02 27.08 -17.69
CA GLU A 160 12.03 25.65 -17.41
C GLU A 160 13.33 25.35 -16.69
N LYS A 161 13.25 25.09 -15.39
CA LYS A 161 14.31 24.37 -14.69
C LYS A 161 14.33 22.99 -15.35
N LEU A 162 15.10 22.86 -16.43
CA LEU A 162 15.48 21.59 -17.01
C LEU A 162 15.93 20.73 -15.84
N PHE A 163 15.15 19.70 -15.51
CA PHE A 163 15.55 18.76 -14.48
C PHE A 163 16.99 18.34 -14.83
N PRO A 164 17.97 18.59 -13.94
CA PRO A 164 19.36 18.37 -14.28
C PRO A 164 19.47 16.91 -14.69
N LYS A 165 19.78 16.66 -15.98
CA LYS A 165 19.91 15.30 -16.49
C LYS A 165 20.89 14.58 -15.56
N PRO A 166 20.55 13.39 -15.04
CA PRO A 166 21.46 12.68 -14.16
C PRO A 166 22.80 12.53 -14.90
N LYS A 167 23.89 12.97 -14.25
CA LYS A 167 25.22 12.89 -14.85
C LYS A 167 25.48 11.44 -15.24
N LYS A 168 25.89 11.21 -16.49
CA LYS A 168 26.26 9.86 -16.95
C LYS A 168 27.38 9.35 -16.05
N ARG A 169 27.27 8.09 -15.58
CA ARG A 169 28.32 7.47 -14.76
C ARG A 169 29.56 7.28 -15.62
N GLU A 170 30.68 7.87 -15.22
CA GLU A 170 31.98 7.64 -15.85
C GLU A 170 32.49 6.25 -15.44
N PHE A 171 32.68 5.36 -16.42
CA PHE A 171 33.24 4.03 -16.17
C PHE A 171 34.77 4.11 -16.19
N ARG A 172 35.41 3.59 -15.15
CA ARG A 172 36.87 3.44 -15.13
C ARG A 172 37.29 2.39 -16.17
N VAL A 173 38.46 2.55 -16.76
CA VAL A 173 39.00 1.63 -17.76
C VAL A 173 40.15 0.83 -17.15
N CYS A 174 40.17 -0.49 -17.38
CA CYS A 174 41.18 -1.42 -16.90
C CYS A 174 42.56 -1.08 -17.47
N SER A 175 43.56 -0.93 -16.59
CA SER A 175 44.92 -0.53 -16.98
C SER A 175 45.66 -1.54 -17.87
N VAL A 176 45.26 -2.82 -17.86
CA VAL A 176 45.92 -3.88 -18.66
C VAL A 176 45.18 -4.14 -19.98
N LYS A 177 43.84 -4.17 -19.94
CA LYS A 177 43.01 -4.65 -21.08
C LYS A 177 42.24 -3.55 -21.81
N GLY A 178 42.21 -2.31 -21.30
CA GLY A 178 41.43 -1.23 -21.91
C GLY A 178 39.90 -1.41 -21.88
N LYS A 179 39.39 -2.42 -21.19
CA LYS A 179 37.94 -2.69 -21.02
C LYS A 179 37.39 -1.94 -19.82
N SER A 180 36.07 -1.78 -19.70
CA SER A 180 35.46 -1.22 -18.49
C SER A 180 35.86 -2.03 -17.25
N ALA A 181 36.37 -1.33 -16.24
CA ALA A 181 36.82 -1.92 -15.00
C ALA A 181 35.64 -2.20 -14.08
N ARG A 182 35.60 -3.41 -13.53
CA ARG A 182 34.59 -3.83 -12.57
C ARG A 182 35.02 -3.54 -11.13
N TYR A 183 36.32 -3.56 -10.86
CA TYR A 183 36.89 -3.44 -9.53
C TYR A 183 38.15 -2.57 -9.53
N MET A 184 38.61 -2.20 -8.34
CA MET A 184 39.81 -1.41 -8.10
C MET A 184 40.68 -2.15 -7.07
N ASP A 185 41.97 -2.33 -7.36
CA ASP A 185 42.89 -2.99 -6.42
C ASP A 185 43.13 -2.07 -5.21
N PRO A 186 42.88 -2.50 -3.96
CA PRO A 186 43.07 -1.66 -2.77
C PRO A 186 44.52 -1.22 -2.56
N ILE A 187 45.51 -1.96 -3.11
CA ILE A 187 46.92 -1.67 -2.86
C ILE A 187 47.52 -0.84 -4.01
N THR A 188 47.37 -1.25 -5.26
CA THR A 188 47.88 -0.44 -6.40
C THR A 188 46.97 0.71 -6.81
N ARG A 189 45.70 0.73 -6.35
CA ARG A 189 44.67 1.67 -6.80
C ARG A 189 44.46 1.68 -8.32
N LEU A 190 44.83 0.59 -9.00
CA LEU A 190 44.60 0.44 -10.43
C LEU A 190 43.24 -0.24 -10.70
N PRO A 191 42.43 0.32 -11.61
CA PRO A 191 41.18 -0.30 -12.03
C PRO A 191 41.44 -1.55 -12.89
N TYR A 192 40.67 -2.63 -12.69
CA TYR A 192 40.77 -3.87 -13.47
C TYR A 192 39.41 -4.49 -13.81
N ALA A 193 39.38 -5.24 -14.91
CA ALA A 193 38.16 -5.89 -15.43
C ALA A 193 38.05 -7.38 -15.03
N ASP A 194 39.14 -8.12 -15.18
CA ASP A 194 39.18 -9.59 -15.01
C ASP A 194 40.28 -10.01 -14.00
N VAL A 195 40.17 -11.22 -13.46
CA VAL A 195 41.17 -11.80 -12.55
C VAL A 195 42.57 -11.88 -13.18
N LYS A 196 42.67 -12.20 -14.48
CA LYS A 196 43.96 -12.21 -15.20
C LYS A 196 44.63 -10.83 -15.19
N ALA A 197 43.85 -9.76 -15.35
CA ALA A 197 44.39 -8.40 -15.31
C ALA A 197 44.85 -8.03 -13.89
N PHE A 198 44.12 -8.47 -12.86
CA PHE A 198 44.53 -8.29 -11.46
C PHE A 198 45.87 -8.98 -11.15
N GLN A 199 46.08 -10.22 -11.62
CA GLN A 199 47.35 -10.93 -11.47
C GLN A 199 48.50 -10.17 -12.12
N THR A 200 48.34 -9.72 -13.38
CA THR A 200 49.34 -8.92 -14.08
C THR A 200 49.70 -7.64 -13.33
N ILE A 201 48.70 -6.94 -12.78
CA ILE A 201 48.91 -5.73 -11.97
C ILE A 201 49.72 -6.05 -10.71
N ARG A 202 49.36 -7.12 -9.99
CA ARG A 202 50.01 -7.49 -8.72
C ARG A 202 51.43 -8.03 -8.93
N ASP A 203 51.66 -8.78 -10.01
CA ASP A 203 52.98 -9.30 -10.38
C ASP A 203 53.93 -8.17 -10.81
N ALA A 204 53.43 -7.21 -11.59
CA ALA A 204 54.17 -6.00 -11.92
C ALA A 204 54.51 -5.19 -10.66
N TYR A 205 53.55 -5.04 -9.74
CA TYR A 205 53.76 -4.35 -8.47
C TYR A 205 54.79 -5.04 -7.57
N ARG A 206 54.80 -6.38 -7.52
CA ARG A 206 55.83 -7.15 -6.80
C ARG A 206 57.22 -6.90 -7.37
N LYS A 207 57.35 -6.95 -8.70
CA LYS A 207 58.63 -6.66 -9.39
C LYS A 207 59.09 -5.24 -9.11
N PHE A 208 58.16 -4.28 -9.13
CA PHE A 208 58.43 -2.87 -8.81
C PHE A 208 58.97 -2.70 -7.39
N ILE A 209 58.31 -3.30 -6.38
CA ILE A 209 58.80 -3.26 -5.00
C ILE A 209 60.19 -3.89 -4.91
N VAL A 210 60.40 -5.05 -5.53
CA VAL A 210 61.70 -5.74 -5.50
C VAL A 210 62.79 -4.86 -6.15
N SER A 211 62.49 -4.16 -7.25
CA SER A 211 63.44 -3.24 -7.89
C SER A 211 63.71 -1.97 -7.09
N GLU A 212 62.79 -1.51 -6.25
CA GLU A 212 63.01 -0.35 -5.37
C GLU A 212 63.81 -0.69 -4.11
N VAL A 213 63.92 -1.97 -3.76
CA VAL A 213 64.67 -2.46 -2.58
C VAL A 213 66.13 -2.83 -2.93
N GLU A 214 66.51 -2.82 -4.21
CA GLU A 214 67.92 -2.83 -4.62
C GLU A 214 68.54 -1.44 -4.35
N PRO A 215 69.51 -1.31 -3.42
CA PRO A 215 70.03 -0.02 -3.04
C PRO A 215 70.85 0.59 -4.17
N ALA A 216 70.39 1.73 -4.70
CA ALA A 216 71.17 2.89 -5.16
C ALA A 216 72.67 2.71 -5.51
N ASN A 217 73.03 1.70 -6.30
CA ASN A 217 74.41 1.46 -6.73
C ASN A 217 74.45 1.27 -8.24
N ASP A 218 74.13 2.34 -8.97
CA ASP A 218 74.79 2.69 -10.23
C ASP A 218 74.18 3.98 -10.80
N CYS A 219 74.39 5.09 -10.09
CA CYS A 219 74.27 6.40 -10.71
C CYS A 219 75.57 6.70 -11.48
N LYS A 220 75.83 5.97 -12.57
CA LYS A 220 76.77 6.45 -13.60
C LYS A 220 76.08 7.56 -14.39
N ARG A 221 76.27 8.75 -13.85
CA ARG A 221 76.28 10.07 -14.49
C ARG A 221 76.65 9.99 -15.98
N MET A 222 75.68 9.96 -16.88
CA MET A 222 75.86 10.48 -18.24
C MET A 222 75.71 12.00 -18.15
N LYS A 223 76.87 12.67 -18.06
CA LYS A 223 77.00 14.09 -18.38
C LYS A 223 77.07 14.20 -19.90
N MET A 224 76.21 15.10 -20.42
CA MET A 224 76.23 15.86 -21.68
C MET A 224 76.93 15.25 -22.89
#